data_AF-A0A2V9HFD8-F1
#
_entry.id   AF-A0A2V9HFD8-F1
#
_cell.length_a   1.000
_cell.length_b   1.000
_cell.length_c   1.000
_cell.angle_alpha   90.00
_cell.angle_beta   90.00
_cell.angle_gamma   90.00
#
_symmetry.space_group_name_H-M   'P 1'
#
loop_
_entity.id
_entity.type
_entity.pdbx_description
1 polymer ?
#
loop_
_entity_poly.entity_id
_entity_poly.type
_entity_poly.pdbx_seq_one_letter_code
_entity_poly.pdbx_strand_id
1 'polypeptide(L)'
;MYHELSEMIVLAPNSVNKCFDCGGDSAGGMKLTFQQDNVNRRIVGRFVSGERYQGRGGFVHRGIIATLLDEPMAKVCRFREA
;
A
#
# COMPACT_ATOMS: atom_id res chain seq x y z
N MET A 1 12.53 -28.38 15.64
CA MET A 1 12.97 -27.26 14.78
C MET A 1 11.72 -26.71 14.14
N TYR A 2 11.05 -25.78 14.84
CA TYR A 2 9.71 -25.33 14.47
C TYR A 2 9.84 -24.36 13.28
N HIS A 3 9.12 -24.65 12.21
CA HIS A 3 8.88 -23.72 11.13
C HIS A 3 8.13 -22.51 11.71
N GLU A 4 8.78 -21.35 11.75
CA GLU A 4 8.10 -20.06 11.86
C GLU A 4 7.15 -19.96 10.67
N LEU A 5 5.86 -20.15 10.91
CA LEU A 5 4.83 -19.85 9.94
C LEU A 5 4.93 -18.35 9.66
N SER A 6 5.47 -17.97 8.50
CA SER A 6 5.51 -16.57 8.10
C SER A 6 4.07 -16.10 7.97
N GLU A 7 3.56 -15.34 8.93
CA GLU A 7 2.25 -14.68 8.84
C GLU A 7 2.31 -13.46 7.91
N MET A 8 2.83 -13.68 6.70
CA MET A 8 2.80 -12.70 5.62
C MET A 8 1.49 -12.82 4.86
N ILE A 9 0.72 -11.73 4.82
CA ILE A 9 -0.56 -11.64 4.14
C ILE A 9 -0.44 -10.61 3.01
N VAL A 10 -0.94 -10.95 1.82
CA VAL A 10 -1.05 -9.98 0.73
C VAL A 10 -2.38 -9.24 0.87
N LEU A 11 -2.31 -7.91 0.96
CA LEU A 11 -3.44 -7.01 0.94
C LEU A 11 -3.64 -6.50 -0.49
N ALA A 12 -4.40 -7.27 -1.27
CA ALA A 12 -4.76 -6.92 -2.64
C ALA A 12 -5.89 -5.88 -2.69
N PRO A 13 -5.96 -5.04 -3.75
CA PRO A 13 -7.05 -4.12 -3.96
C PRO A 13 -8.42 -4.81 -3.96
N ASN A 14 -9.34 -4.32 -3.13
CA ASN A 14 -10.71 -4.83 -3.10
C ASN A 14 -11.49 -4.34 -4.34
N SER A 15 -12.13 -5.27 -5.06
CA SER A 15 -12.77 -5.02 -6.37
C SER A 15 -14.02 -4.14 -6.34
N VAL A 16 -14.56 -3.78 -5.17
CA VAL A 16 -15.69 -2.84 -5.02
C VAL A 16 -15.28 -1.56 -4.28
N ASN A 17 -14.03 -1.47 -3.81
CA ASN A 17 -13.52 -0.29 -3.14
C ASN A 17 -13.11 0.77 -4.17
N LYS A 18 -13.64 1.99 -3.99
CA LYS A 18 -13.38 3.17 -4.86
C LYS A 18 -12.26 4.08 -4.36
N CYS A 19 -11.60 3.74 -3.26
CA CYS A 19 -10.43 4.45 -2.74
C CYS A 19 -9.38 4.66 -3.84
N PHE A 20 -8.87 5.88 -3.98
CA PHE A 20 -7.85 6.20 -4.99
C PHE A 20 -6.60 5.34 -4.86
N ASP A 21 -6.23 4.97 -3.64
CA ASP A 21 -4.92 4.39 -3.35
C ASP A 21 -4.95 2.86 -3.51
N CYS A 22 -5.78 2.18 -2.71
CA CYS A 22 -5.88 0.71 -2.69
C CYS A 22 -7.18 0.16 -3.27
N GLY A 23 -8.07 1.00 -3.81
CA GLY A 23 -9.34 0.57 -4.36
C GLY A 23 -9.20 -0.13 -5.71
N GLY A 24 -9.75 -1.33 -5.84
CA GLY A 24 -9.77 -2.07 -7.11
C GLY A 24 -10.74 -1.47 -8.14
N ASP A 25 -11.83 -0.84 -7.68
CA ASP A 25 -12.85 -0.16 -8.50
C ASP A 25 -12.56 1.33 -8.71
N SER A 26 -11.38 1.80 -8.32
CA SER A 26 -10.99 3.18 -8.57
C SER A 26 -10.50 3.35 -10.01
N ALA A 27 -11.33 3.97 -10.85
CA ALA A 27 -10.95 4.34 -12.22
C ALA A 27 -9.79 5.32 -12.18
N GLY A 28 -8.63 4.90 -12.71
CA GLY A 28 -7.40 5.67 -12.58
C GLY A 28 -6.78 5.66 -11.17
N GLY A 29 -7.29 4.89 -10.22
CA GLY A 29 -6.61 4.71 -8.93
C GLY A 29 -5.23 4.06 -9.08
N MET A 30 -4.43 4.14 -8.01
CA MET A 30 -3.08 3.55 -7.95
C MET A 30 -3.11 2.03 -7.76
N LYS A 31 -4.20 1.49 -7.21
CA LYS A 31 -4.41 0.03 -6.98
C LYS A 31 -3.24 -0.60 -6.23
N LEU A 32 -2.76 0.11 -5.21
CA LEU A 32 -1.62 -0.29 -4.39
C LEU A 32 -1.90 -1.62 -3.70
N THR A 33 -0.92 -2.53 -3.79
CA THR A 33 -0.91 -3.82 -3.10
C THR A 33 0.15 -3.78 -2.02
N PHE A 34 -0.14 -4.39 -0.87
CA PHE A 34 0.79 -4.43 0.25
C PHE A 34 1.04 -5.85 0.73
N GLN A 35 2.20 -6.08 1.33
CA GLN A 35 2.53 -7.24 2.13
C GLN A 35 2.44 -6.82 3.60
N GLN A 36 1.60 -7.50 4.37
CA GLN A 36 1.46 -7.33 5.80
C GLN A 36 2.21 -8.46 6.50
N ASP A 37 3.18 -8.11 7.31
CA ASP A 37 3.94 -9.01 8.17
C ASP A 37 3.44 -8.84 9.60
N ASN A 38 2.67 -9.81 10.07
CA ASN A 38 2.11 -9.76 11.43
C ASN A 38 3.17 -9.95 12.51
N VAL A 39 4.20 -10.77 12.24
CA VAL A 39 5.27 -11.07 13.21
C VAL A 39 6.08 -9.81 13.50
N ASN A 40 6.52 -9.12 12.44
CA ASN A 40 7.33 -7.91 12.57
C ASN A 40 6.50 -6.61 12.61
N ARG A 41 5.16 -6.72 12.63
CA ARG A 41 4.22 -5.59 12.60
C ARG A 41 4.55 -4.56 11.49
N ARG A 42 4.79 -5.06 10.27
CA ARG A 42 5.25 -4.24 9.14
C ARG A 42 4.30 -4.30 7.96
N ILE A 43 4.14 -3.17 7.28
CA ILE A 43 3.46 -3.08 5.98
C ILE A 43 4.50 -2.68 4.92
N VAL A 44 4.57 -3.43 3.82
CA VAL A 44 5.50 -3.16 2.71
C VAL A 44 4.72 -3.05 1.41
N GLY A 45 4.83 -1.91 0.72
CA GLY A 45 4.31 -1.71 -0.62
C GLY A 45 5.45 -1.62 -1.64
N ARG A 46 5.17 -2.00 -2.88
CA ARG A 46 6.02 -1.68 -4.04
C ARG A 46 5.19 -0.91 -5.04
N PHE A 47 5.78 0.16 -5.56
CA PHE A 47 5.15 1.04 -6.52
C PHE A 47 6.18 1.50 -7.54
N VAL A 48 5.78 1.49 -8.82
CA VAL A 48 6.57 2.04 -9.92
C VAL A 48 5.83 3.27 -10.43
N SER A 49 6.49 4.43 -10.38
CA SER A 49 5.89 5.67 -10.87
C SER A 49 5.85 5.69 -12.39
N GLY A 50 4.72 6.12 -12.95
CA GLY A 50 4.54 6.42 -14.37
C GLY A 50 4.26 7.92 -14.59
N GLU A 51 4.33 8.37 -15.84
CA GLU A 51 4.21 9.78 -16.25
C GLU A 51 2.99 10.49 -15.68
N ARG A 52 1.87 9.77 -15.54
CA ARG A 52 0.62 10.29 -14.95
C ARG A 52 0.74 10.77 -13.50
N TYR A 53 1.81 10.41 -12.79
CA TYR A 53 2.10 10.80 -11.41
C TYR A 53 3.20 11.87 -11.32
N GLN A 54 3.66 12.39 -12.46
CA GLN A 54 4.72 13.38 -12.51
C GLN A 54 4.28 14.71 -11.90
N GLY A 55 5.17 15.31 -11.13
CA GLY A 55 5.13 16.69 -10.66
C GLY A 55 6.15 17.55 -11.40
N ARG A 56 6.83 18.44 -10.67
CA ARG A 56 7.77 19.39 -11.28
C ARG A 56 9.05 18.69 -11.74
N GLY A 57 9.49 18.97 -12.97
CA GLY A 57 10.81 18.62 -13.48
C GLY A 57 11.04 17.11 -13.66
N GLY A 58 10.01 16.34 -14.01
CA GLY A 58 10.14 14.89 -14.23
C GLY A 58 10.12 14.05 -12.94
N PHE A 59 10.10 14.67 -11.77
CA PHE A 59 10.00 13.97 -10.49
C PHE A 59 8.55 13.61 -10.16
N VAL A 60 8.35 12.61 -9.29
CA VAL A 60 7.02 12.24 -8.78
C VAL A 60 6.37 13.44 -8.07
N HIS A 61 5.07 13.65 -8.31
CA HIS A 61 4.31 14.69 -7.63
C HIS A 61 4.30 14.46 -6.12
N ARG A 62 4.57 15.52 -5.35
CA ARG A 62 4.69 15.41 -3.88
C ARG A 62 3.43 14.85 -3.20
N GLY A 63 2.25 15.17 -3.73
CA GLY A 63 1.00 14.57 -3.26
C GLY A 63 0.93 13.05 -3.46
N ILE A 64 1.52 12.52 -4.53
CA ILE A 64 1.58 11.07 -4.75
C ILE A 64 2.54 10.42 -3.77
N ILE A 65 3.67 11.06 -3.46
CA ILE A 65 4.58 10.58 -2.41
C ILE A 65 3.86 10.56 -1.05
N ALA A 66 3.12 11.62 -0.71
CA ALA A 66 2.36 11.68 0.53
C ALA A 66 1.33 10.55 0.60
N THR A 67 0.58 10.32 -0.47
CA THR A 67 -0.36 9.20 -0.62
C THR A 67 0.31 7.83 -0.43
N LEU A 68 1.48 7.61 -1.05
CA LEU A 68 2.23 6.36 -0.93
C LEU A 68 2.69 6.06 0.50
N LEU A 69 2.87 7.10 1.32
CA LEU A 69 3.23 6.98 2.73
C LEU A 69 2.00 6.85 3.64
N ASP A 70 0.94 7.63 3.37
CA ASP A 70 -0.29 7.63 4.14
C ASP A 70 -0.96 6.25 4.16
N GLU A 71 -1.13 5.65 2.99
CA GLU A 71 -1.86 4.39 2.83
C GLU A 71 -1.25 3.18 3.57
N PRO A 72 0.08 2.94 3.60
CA PRO A 72 0.67 1.93 4.48
C PRO A 72 0.68 2.35 5.96
N MET A 73 0.85 3.63 6.30
CA MET A 73 0.77 4.09 7.69
C MET A 73 -0.61 3.81 8.30
N ALA A 74 -1.68 4.08 7.56
CA ALA A 74 -3.05 3.77 7.97
C ALA A 74 -3.27 2.27 8.23
N LYS A 75 -2.58 1.39 7.49
CA LYS A 75 -2.61 -0.07 7.73
C LYS A 75 -1.79 -0.49 8.94
N VAL A 76 -0.63 0.11 9.17
CA VAL A 76 0.18 -0.14 10.38
C VAL A 76 -0.64 0.18 11.63
N CYS A 77 -1.43 1.25 11.63
CA CYS A 77 -2.31 1.60 12.76
C CYS A 77 -3.41 0.56 13.05
N ARG A 78 -3.64 -0.43 12.17
CA ARG A 78 -4.64 -1.49 12.35
C ARG A 78 -4.09 -2.75 12.99
N PHE A 79 -2.78 -2.85 13.23
CA PHE A 79 -2.25 -3.91 14.08
C PHE A 79 -2.85 -3.74 15.48
N ARG A 80 -3.73 -4.66 15.87
CA ARG A 80 -4.31 -4.69 17.21
C ARG A 80 -3.28 -5.26 18.19
N GLU A 81 -3.24 -4.72 19.41
CA GLU A 81 -2.58 -5.41 20.52
C GLU A 81 -3.38 -6.68 20.83
N ALA A 82 -2.69 -7.79 21.06
CA ALA A 82 -3.28 -9.07 21.44
C ALA A 82 -3.69 -9.04 22.91
#